data_AF-A0A7S4N2U4-F1
#
_entry.id   AF-A0A7S4N2U4-F1
#
_cell.length_a   1.000
_cell.length_b   1.000
_cell.length_c   1.000
_cell.angle_alpha   90.00
_cell.angle_beta   90.00
_cell.angle_gamma   90.00
#
_symmetry.space_group_name_H-M   'P 1'
#
loop_
_entity.id
_entity.type
_entity.pdbx_description
1 polymer ?
#
loop_
_entity_poly.entity_id
_entity_poly.type
_entity_poly.pdbx_seq_one_letter_code
_entity_poly.pdbx_strand_id
1 'polypeptide(L)'
;KRRGRAFHFMLMIIMGVLLLTLGSMTWCQSHHYRDEETFLAHVVRLNPQGVHGWWHLGTNVHFRRGDFGRAAESYGKAVDILEKGDSDPVIQKIFGIKIRTNYGIALNHLKRYEESIEQLNEALLLSPNSTRVLNEA
;
A
#
# COMPACT_ATOMS: atom_id res chain seq x y z
N LYS A 1 35.28 -5.66 -48.98
CA LYS A 1 34.92 -4.37 -48.32
C LYS A 1 33.41 -4.03 -48.30
N ARG A 2 32.57 -4.45 -49.27
CA ARG A 2 31.10 -4.18 -49.28
C ARG A 2 30.27 -5.05 -48.31
N ARG A 3 30.57 -6.36 -48.20
CA ARG A 3 29.87 -7.30 -47.29
C ARG A 3 29.97 -6.91 -45.81
N GLY A 4 31.14 -6.45 -45.35
CA GLY A 4 31.31 -5.98 -43.97
C GLY A 4 30.45 -4.75 -43.64
N ARG A 5 30.32 -3.79 -44.56
CA ARG A 5 29.46 -2.61 -44.35
C ARG A 5 28.00 -3.01 -44.23
N ALA A 6 27.51 -3.89 -45.11
CA ALA A 6 26.13 -4.39 -45.03
C ALA A 6 25.84 -5.12 -43.70
N PHE A 7 26.80 -5.89 -43.18
CA PHE A 7 26.68 -6.53 -41.87
C PHE A 7 26.58 -5.52 -40.72
N HIS A 8 27.41 -4.47 -40.71
CA HIS A 8 27.32 -3.42 -39.68
C HIS A 8 26.03 -2.61 -39.79
N PHE A 9 25.55 -2.33 -41.01
CA PHE A 9 24.24 -1.71 -41.22
C PHE A 9 23.09 -2.57 -40.71
N MET A 10 23.12 -3.88 -40.98
CA MET A 10 22.13 -4.83 -40.46
C MET A 10 22.16 -4.90 -38.93
N LEU A 11 23.35 -4.95 -38.34
CA LEU A 11 23.53 -4.93 -36.89
C LEU A 11 23.00 -3.64 -36.26
N MET A 12 23.24 -2.47 -36.87
CA MET A 12 22.69 -1.19 -36.42
C MET A 12 21.16 -1.18 -36.45
N ILE A 13 20.54 -1.74 -37.49
CA ILE A 13 19.08 -1.85 -37.57
C ILE A 13 18.56 -2.76 -36.44
N ILE A 14 19.19 -3.92 -36.23
CA ILE A 14 18.79 -4.86 -35.17
C ILE A 14 18.91 -4.21 -33.79
N MET A 15 20.02 -3.52 -33.50
CA MET A 15 20.19 -2.79 -32.24
C MET A 15 19.17 -1.68 -32.09
N GLY A 16 18.87 -0.93 -33.15
CA GLY A 16 17.85 0.12 -33.14
C GLY A 16 16.46 -0.43 -32.82
N VAL A 17 16.06 -1.53 -33.46
CA VAL A 17 14.79 -2.21 -33.18
C VAL A 17 14.76 -2.73 -31.74
N LEU A 18 15.83 -3.36 -31.27
CA LEU A 18 15.92 -3.89 -29.90
C LEU A 18 15.79 -2.77 -28.85
N LEU A 19 16.50 -1.65 -29.05
CA LEU A 19 16.39 -0.47 -28.18
C LEU A 19 14.97 0.12 -28.16
N LEU A 20 14.31 0.22 -29.32
CA LEU A 20 12.92 0.71 -29.39
C LEU A 20 11.94 -0.23 -28.66
N THR A 21 12.10 -1.55 -28.81
CA THR A 21 11.24 -2.52 -28.12
C THR A 21 11.45 -2.48 -26.60
N LEU A 22 12.70 -2.47 -26.13
CA LEU A 22 13.02 -2.39 -24.71
C LEU A 22 12.59 -1.06 -24.10
N GLY A 23 12.78 0.06 -24.83
CA GLY A 23 12.29 1.37 -24.43
C GLY A 23 10.77 1.41 -24.28
N SER A 24 10.04 0.87 -25.26
CA SER A 24 8.57 0.78 -25.20
C SER A 24 8.10 -0.10 -24.05
N MET A 25 8.75 -1.25 -23.81
CA MET A 25 8.43 -2.11 -22.68
C MET A 25 8.69 -1.42 -21.34
N THR A 26 9.82 -0.73 -21.22
CA THR A 26 10.18 0.00 -20.00
C THR A 26 9.19 1.12 -19.73
N TRP A 27 8.79 1.88 -20.75
CA TRP A 27 7.78 2.93 -20.64
C TRP A 27 6.41 2.39 -20.22
N CYS A 28 5.96 1.28 -20.83
CA CYS A 28 4.70 0.63 -20.49
C CYS A 28 4.73 0.06 -19.06
N GLN A 29 5.84 -0.55 -18.66
CA GLN A 29 6.08 -1.05 -17.30
C GLN A 29 6.06 0.08 -16.28
N SER A 30 6.74 1.20 -16.56
CA SER A 30 6.71 2.40 -15.72
C SER A 30 5.30 3.01 -15.61
N HIS A 31 4.47 2.91 -16.66
CA HIS A 31 3.08 3.32 -16.60
C HIS A 31 2.23 2.38 -15.70
N HIS A 32 2.52 1.07 -15.71
CA HIS A 32 1.83 0.11 -14.84
C HIS A 32 2.16 0.32 -13.35
N TYR A 33 3.40 0.70 -13.03
CA TYR A 33 3.78 1.16 -11.68
C TYR A 33 3.19 2.52 -11.31
N ARG A 34 2.72 3.29 -12.30
CA ARG A 34 2.03 4.56 -12.10
C ARG A 34 0.58 4.38 -11.66
N ASP A 35 -0.04 3.25 -11.99
CA ASP A 35 -1.33 2.87 -11.41
C ASP A 35 -1.11 2.21 -10.04
N GLU A 36 -1.18 3.04 -9.01
CA GLU A 36 -0.95 2.67 -7.63
C GLU A 36 -1.90 1.57 -7.15
N GLU A 37 -3.12 1.47 -7.71
CA GLU A 37 -4.06 0.39 -7.41
C GLU A 37 -3.56 -0.95 -7.92
N THR A 38 -3.20 -1.06 -9.21
CA THR A 38 -2.69 -2.31 -9.77
C THR A 38 -1.43 -2.78 -9.03
N PHE A 39 -0.53 -1.86 -8.70
CA PHE A 39 0.68 -2.18 -7.96
C PHE A 39 0.38 -2.72 -6.56
N LEU A 40 -0.43 -2.00 -5.77
CA LEU A 40 -0.71 -2.41 -4.39
C LEU A 40 -1.62 -3.65 -4.32
N ALA A 41 -2.56 -3.81 -5.26
CA ALA A 41 -3.34 -5.04 -5.43
C ALA A 41 -2.43 -6.24 -5.73
N HIS A 42 -1.39 -6.04 -6.54
CA HIS A 42 -0.39 -7.06 -6.79
C HIS A 42 0.42 -7.41 -5.53
N VAL A 43 0.81 -6.40 -4.74
CA VAL A 43 1.56 -6.57 -3.49
C VAL A 43 0.78 -7.42 -2.49
N VAL A 44 -0.50 -7.09 -2.23
CA VAL A 44 -1.32 -7.88 -1.29
C VAL A 44 -1.61 -9.27 -1.80
N ARG A 45 -1.63 -9.48 -3.13
CA ARG A 45 -1.78 -10.83 -3.71
C ARG A 45 -0.53 -11.68 -3.50
N LEU A 46 0.66 -11.10 -3.64
CA LEU A 46 1.92 -11.81 -3.42
C LEU A 46 2.19 -12.08 -1.93
N ASN A 47 1.84 -11.12 -1.07
CA ASN A 47 1.98 -11.25 0.37
C ASN A 47 0.70 -10.83 1.10
N PRO A 48 -0.30 -11.73 1.20
CA PRO A 48 -1.58 -11.43 1.83
C PRO A 48 -1.46 -11.22 3.35
N GLN A 49 -0.36 -11.69 3.97
CA GLN A 49 -0.05 -11.50 5.39
C GLN A 49 0.83 -10.26 5.61
N GLY A 50 1.05 -9.44 4.58
CA GLY A 50 1.83 -8.22 4.67
C GLY A 50 0.97 -7.02 5.09
N VAL A 51 1.12 -6.57 6.34
CA VAL A 51 0.40 -5.40 6.90
C VAL A 51 0.54 -4.16 6.00
N HIS A 52 1.74 -3.89 5.51
CA HIS A 52 2.04 -2.71 4.71
C HIS A 52 1.23 -2.65 3.40
N GLY A 53 1.06 -3.78 2.73
CA GLY A 53 0.33 -3.84 1.46
C GLY A 53 -1.12 -3.38 1.66
N TRP A 54 -1.78 -3.93 2.67
CA TRP A 54 -3.17 -3.57 3.01
C TRP A 54 -3.30 -2.13 3.50
N TRP A 55 -2.38 -1.66 4.35
CA TRP A 55 -2.39 -0.28 4.82
C TRP A 55 -2.21 0.73 3.67
N HIS A 56 -1.26 0.50 2.77
CA HIS A 56 -1.03 1.36 1.61
C HIS A 56 -2.18 1.29 0.61
N LEU A 57 -2.76 0.11 0.37
CA LEU A 57 -3.94 -0.04 -0.50
C LEU A 57 -5.13 0.76 0.05
N GLY A 58 -5.38 0.69 1.36
CA GLY A 58 -6.40 1.49 2.03
C GLY A 58 -6.13 2.99 1.92
N THR A 59 -4.89 3.42 2.24
CA THR A 59 -4.55 4.85 2.32
C THR A 59 -4.42 5.51 0.95
N ASN A 60 -3.58 4.95 0.07
CA ASN A 60 -3.16 5.64 -1.14
C ASN A 60 -4.13 5.46 -2.31
N VAL A 61 -4.93 4.38 -2.28
CA VAL A 61 -5.86 4.05 -3.36
C VAL A 61 -7.28 4.34 -2.92
N HIS A 62 -7.79 3.62 -1.91
CA HIS A 62 -9.22 3.67 -1.59
C HIS A 62 -9.61 4.98 -0.90
N PHE A 63 -8.89 5.37 0.16
CA PHE A 63 -9.22 6.57 0.93
C PHE A 63 -9.06 7.85 0.09
N ARG A 64 -7.97 7.98 -0.68
CA ARG A 64 -7.75 9.14 -1.56
C ARG A 64 -8.79 9.29 -2.67
N ARG A 65 -9.42 8.18 -3.09
CA ARG A 65 -10.53 8.19 -4.07
C ARG A 65 -11.90 8.42 -3.43
N GLY A 66 -11.97 8.53 -2.11
CA GLY A 66 -13.23 8.64 -1.36
C GLY A 66 -14.00 7.32 -1.24
N ASP A 67 -13.39 6.19 -1.63
CA ASP A 67 -13.96 4.86 -1.43
C ASP A 67 -13.67 4.41 0.00
N PHE A 68 -14.38 5.03 0.94
CA PHE A 68 -14.18 4.77 2.37
C PHE A 68 -14.55 3.34 2.75
N GLY A 69 -15.44 2.67 1.99
CA GLY A 69 -15.82 1.28 2.19
C GLY A 69 -14.64 0.33 1.98
N ARG A 70 -13.99 0.39 0.81
CA ARG A 70 -12.82 -0.44 0.52
C ARG A 70 -11.60 -0.03 1.36
N ALA A 71 -11.51 1.25 1.74
CA ALA A 71 -10.47 1.72 2.66
C ALA A 71 -10.63 1.05 4.04
N ALA A 72 -11.84 1.07 4.60
CA ALA A 72 -12.19 0.43 5.86
C ALA A 72 -11.88 -1.08 5.83
N GLU A 73 -12.25 -1.79 4.75
CA GLU A 73 -11.92 -3.21 4.58
C GLU A 73 -10.40 -3.47 4.61
N SER A 74 -9.64 -2.66 3.86
CA SER A 74 -8.19 -2.79 3.78
C SER A 74 -7.52 -2.53 5.14
N TYR A 75 -7.99 -1.53 5.89
CA TYR A 75 -7.48 -1.27 7.23
C TYR A 75 -7.86 -2.38 8.21
N GLY A 76 -9.09 -2.91 8.14
CA GLY A 76 -9.51 -4.06 8.94
C GLY A 76 -8.59 -5.26 8.74
N LYS A 77 -8.24 -5.58 7.47
CA LYS A 77 -7.24 -6.62 7.17
C LYS A 77 -5.87 -6.32 7.75
N ALA A 78 -5.40 -5.08 7.66
CA ALA A 78 -4.10 -4.69 8.22
C ALA A 78 -4.08 -4.81 9.76
N VAL A 79 -5.17 -4.44 10.45
CA VAL A 79 -5.33 -4.61 11.90
C VAL A 79 -5.36 -6.09 12.28
N ASP A 80 -6.18 -6.89 11.58
CA ASP A 80 -6.29 -8.34 11.80
C ASP A 80 -4.92 -9.03 11.76
N ILE A 81 -4.09 -8.68 10.77
CA ILE A 81 -2.75 -9.25 10.61
C ILE A 81 -1.82 -8.79 11.73
N LEU A 82 -1.89 -7.52 12.14
CA LEU A 82 -1.07 -7.01 13.24
C LEU A 82 -1.39 -7.66 14.58
N GLU A 83 -2.67 -7.86 14.88
CA GLU A 83 -3.12 -8.44 16.15
C GLU A 83 -2.86 -9.95 16.22
N LYS A 84 -3.04 -10.66 15.10
CA LYS A 84 -2.91 -12.13 15.05
C LYS A 84 -1.50 -12.60 14.70
N GLY A 85 -0.66 -11.71 14.17
CA GLY A 85 0.69 -12.04 13.76
C GLY A 85 1.70 -11.94 14.91
N ASP A 86 2.79 -12.69 14.80
CA ASP A 86 3.92 -12.66 15.75
C ASP A 86 4.83 -11.42 15.58
N SER A 87 4.24 -10.28 15.20
CA SER A 87 4.99 -9.04 15.00
C SER A 87 5.54 -8.53 16.34
N ASP A 88 6.73 -7.93 16.29
CA ASP A 88 7.32 -7.28 17.47
C ASP A 88 6.33 -6.29 18.11
N PRO A 89 6.09 -6.32 19.44
CA PRO A 89 5.12 -5.46 20.11
C PRO A 89 5.34 -3.95 19.86
N VAL A 90 6.59 -3.51 19.65
CA VAL A 90 6.91 -2.13 19.31
C VAL A 90 6.42 -1.79 17.91
N ILE A 91 6.60 -2.71 16.97
CA ILE A 91 6.12 -2.60 15.59
C ILE A 91 4.58 -2.57 15.58
N GLN A 92 3.93 -3.48 16.32
CA GLN A 92 2.46 -3.48 16.47
C GLN A 92 1.94 -2.14 16.97
N LYS A 93 2.59 -1.55 17.98
CA LYS A 93 2.21 -0.24 18.53
C LYS A 93 2.36 0.88 17.49
N ILE A 94 3.52 0.99 16.85
CA ILE A 94 3.80 2.09 15.89
C ILE A 94 2.86 2.04 14.69
N PHE A 95 2.69 0.87 14.08
CA PHE A 95 1.82 0.71 12.91
C PHE A 95 0.34 0.72 13.29
N GLY A 96 -0.01 0.07 14.41
CA GLY A 96 -1.38 -0.01 14.92
C GLY A 96 -2.01 1.35 15.16
N ILE A 97 -1.27 2.30 15.76
CA ILE A 97 -1.79 3.67 15.96
C ILE A 97 -2.22 4.30 14.63
N LYS A 98 -1.35 4.27 13.62
CA LYS A 98 -1.62 4.90 12.31
C LYS A 98 -2.75 4.21 11.57
N ILE A 99 -2.74 2.88 11.53
CA ILE A 99 -3.73 2.08 10.81
C ILE A 99 -5.10 2.26 11.45
N ARG A 100 -5.21 2.11 12.78
CA ARG A 100 -6.48 2.29 13.49
C ARG A 100 -7.01 3.72 13.41
N THR A 101 -6.14 4.73 13.45
CA THR A 101 -6.55 6.13 13.23
C THR A 101 -7.18 6.30 11.85
N ASN A 102 -6.51 5.84 10.79
CA ASN A 102 -7.05 5.92 9.43
C ASN A 102 -8.33 5.08 9.27
N TYR A 103 -8.41 3.95 9.96
CA TYR A 103 -9.59 3.10 9.98
C TYR A 103 -10.77 3.84 10.61
N GLY A 104 -10.58 4.43 11.78
CA GLY A 104 -11.59 5.25 12.45
C GLY A 104 -12.06 6.41 11.57
N ILE A 105 -11.14 7.13 10.93
CA ILE A 105 -11.50 8.22 10.01
C ILE A 105 -12.34 7.71 8.82
N ALA A 106 -11.97 6.58 8.21
CA ALA A 106 -12.75 5.98 7.13
C ALA A 106 -14.15 5.57 7.60
N LEU A 107 -14.27 4.96 8.78
CA LEU A 107 -15.54 4.60 9.40
C LEU A 107 -16.41 5.83 9.71
N ASN A 108 -15.79 6.93 10.13
CA ASN A 108 -16.48 8.20 10.36
C ASN A 108 -17.10 8.75 9.08
N HIS A 109 -16.37 8.72 7.96
CA HIS A 109 -16.92 9.09 6.65
C HIS A 109 -18.08 8.18 6.20
N LEU A 110 -18.06 6.91 6.61
CA LEU A 110 -19.16 5.96 6.41
C LEU A 110 -20.32 6.11 7.42
N LYS A 111 -20.23 7.07 8.34
CA LYS A 111 -21.19 7.27 9.45
C LYS A 111 -21.31 6.08 10.41
N ARG A 112 -20.30 5.21 10.45
CA ARG A 112 -20.16 4.10 11.40
C ARG A 112 -19.46 4.62 12.65
N TYR A 113 -20.14 5.48 13.40
CA TYR A 113 -19.52 6.30 14.44
C TYR A 113 -19.04 5.48 15.64
N GLU A 114 -19.80 4.48 16.05
CA GLU A 114 -19.46 3.61 17.18
C GLU A 114 -18.15 2.87 16.92
N GLU A 115 -18.05 2.22 15.75
CA GLU A 115 -16.84 1.51 15.33
C GLU A 115 -15.67 2.48 15.10
N SER A 116 -15.95 3.69 14.60
CA SER A 116 -14.92 4.74 14.49
C SER A 116 -14.34 5.10 15.85
N ILE A 117 -15.18 5.29 16.87
CA ILE A 117 -14.77 5.65 18.22
C ILE A 117 -13.94 4.52 18.82
N GLU A 118 -14.37 3.27 18.65
CA GLU A 118 -13.63 2.09 19.10
C GLU A 118 -12.21 2.07 18.54
N GLN A 119 -12.05 2.19 17.22
CA GLN A 119 -10.73 2.18 16.59
C GLN A 119 -9.84 3.36 17.04
N LEU A 120 -10.43 4.54 17.24
CA LEU A 120 -9.69 5.71 17.73
C LEU A 120 -9.27 5.56 19.19
N ASN A 121 -10.10 4.96 20.04
CA ASN A 121 -9.76 4.67 21.43
C ASN A 121 -8.64 3.64 21.53
N GLU A 122 -8.69 2.57 20.73
CA GLU A 122 -7.59 1.60 20.63
C GLU A 122 -6.28 2.26 20.16
N ALA A 123 -6.34 3.19 19.20
CA ALA A 123 -5.16 3.96 18.78
C ALA A 123 -4.61 4.85 19.90
N LEU A 124 -5.49 5.44 20.72
CA LEU A 124 -5.11 6.23 21.88
C LEU A 124 -4.43 5.36 22.94
N LEU A 125 -4.98 4.19 23.28
CA LEU A 125 -4.37 3.26 24.25
C LEU A 125 -2.94 2.85 23.85
N LEU A 126 -2.70 2.71 22.54
CA LEU A 126 -1.38 2.43 21.99
C LEU A 126 -0.46 3.67 21.94
N SER A 127 -0.92 4.88 22.21
CA SER A 127 -0.07 6.07 22.17
C SER A 127 0.83 6.17 23.42
N PRO A 128 2.14 6.48 23.28
CA PRO A 128 3.08 6.56 24.42
C PRO A 128 2.64 7.51 25.56
N ASN A 129 1.82 8.51 25.25
CA ASN A 129 1.32 9.50 26.21
C ASN A 129 -0.02 9.12 26.84
N SER A 130 -0.73 8.10 26.34
CA SER A 130 -2.06 7.72 26.87
C SER A 130 -1.97 6.84 28.12
N THR A 131 -0.82 6.22 28.37
CA THR A 131 -0.55 5.44 29.59
C THR A 131 -0.60 6.25 30.90
N ARG A 132 -0.91 7.55 30.85
CA ARG A 132 -0.98 8.43 32.04
C ARG A 132 -2.37 9.01 32.35
N VAL A 133 -3.43 8.68 31.59
CA VAL A 133 -4.73 9.41 31.72
C VAL A 133 -5.92 8.53 32.15
N LEU A 134 -5.82 7.21 32.20
CA LEU A 134 -6.97 6.34 32.56
C LEU A 134 -6.96 5.79 34.01
N ASN A 135 -6.14 6.34 34.91
CA ASN A 135 -6.13 5.96 36.34
C ASN A 135 -6.63 7.05 37.30
N GLU A 136 -7.30 8.10 36.81
CA GLU A 136 -7.95 9.09 37.68
C GLU A 136 -9.34 9.49 37.13
N ALA A 137 -10.34 8.64 37.37
CA ALA A 137 -11.76 9.01 37.58
C ALA A 137 -12.57 7.80 38.06
#